data_AF-A0A2V9U1R3-F1
#
_entry.id   AF-A0A2V9U1R3-F1
#
_cell.length_a   1.000
_cell.length_b   1.000
_cell.length_c   1.000
_cell.angle_alpha   90.00
_cell.angle_beta   90.00
_cell.angle_gamma   90.00
#
_symmetry.space_group_name_H-M   'P 1'
#
loop_
_entity.id
_entity.type
_entity.pdbx_description
1 polymer ?
#
loop_
_entity_poly.entity_id
_entity_poly.type
_entity_poly.pdbx_seq_one_letter_code
_entity_poly.pdbx_strand_id
1 'polypeptide(L)'
;MRRGVSNLTSVGFSPPRKNVHSAHMDPETARPRGVDVWLISCEPSEELGSPADLLSVDERERADRFHRELDRNRFRVIHTAMRMILAQYLNVRPQEVSFSSAMGVKPGLASQFRDAGIQFNLSHSSELALLAVAKGAMVGVDVEWINPEFPIDEIAERFFSAAEISVLNALTADERVDAFFSCWTRKEAYIKALGEGLSVPLDSFEVAFGSQRAAALVAARDNPDELSRWSMYELTVPKDYKAALVVEGSAHQLRQFRWSQHVQSK
;
A
#
# COMPACT_ATOMS: atom_id res chain seq x y z
N MET A 1 -45.21 34.25 33.95
CA MET A 1 -44.40 34.96 32.92
C MET A 1 -42.92 34.70 33.25
N ARG A 2 -42.09 34.30 32.25
CA ARG A 2 -40.70 33.79 32.42
C ARG A 2 -40.59 32.43 33.15
N ARG A 3 -39.65 31.54 32.80
CA ARG A 3 -39.12 31.11 31.49
C ARG A 3 -38.50 29.72 31.73
N GLY A 4 -38.72 28.76 30.83
CA GLY A 4 -38.24 27.38 31.02
C GLY A 4 -36.72 27.24 30.85
N VAL A 5 -36.14 26.26 31.54
CA VAL A 5 -34.76 25.80 31.33
C VAL A 5 -34.74 24.88 30.10
N SER A 6 -33.72 25.00 29.26
CA SER A 6 -33.50 24.08 28.14
C SER A 6 -32.01 23.85 27.97
N ASN A 7 -31.55 22.63 28.27
CA ASN A 7 -30.18 22.20 28.03
C ASN A 7 -29.97 22.00 26.53
N LEU A 8 -28.88 22.55 25.99
CA LEU A 8 -28.38 22.19 24.66
C LEU A 8 -27.43 21.01 24.79
N THR A 9 -27.81 19.88 24.20
CA THR A 9 -26.99 18.67 24.09
C THR A 9 -25.85 18.89 23.10
N SER A 10 -24.61 18.57 23.51
CA SER A 10 -23.48 18.48 22.59
C SER A 10 -23.61 17.25 21.68
N VAL A 11 -23.26 17.41 20.41
CA VAL A 11 -23.22 16.30 19.44
C VAL A 11 -21.87 15.59 19.58
N GLY A 12 -21.87 14.40 20.18
CA GLY A 12 -20.67 13.60 20.38
C GLY A 12 -20.21 12.90 19.10
N PHE A 13 -19.12 13.38 18.50
CA PHE A 13 -18.47 12.71 17.36
C PHE A 13 -17.74 11.45 17.86
N SER A 14 -18.19 10.26 17.44
CA SER A 14 -17.55 8.99 17.81
C SER A 14 -16.56 8.55 16.73
N PRO A 15 -15.29 8.24 17.06
CA PRO A 15 -14.33 7.72 16.09
C PRO A 15 -14.66 6.28 15.67
N PRO A 16 -14.30 5.86 14.45
CA PRO A 16 -14.61 4.53 13.95
C PRO A 16 -13.86 3.43 14.74
N ARG A 17 -14.59 2.39 15.12
CA ARG A 17 -14.04 1.24 15.87
C ARG A 17 -13.13 0.40 14.98
N LYS A 18 -11.90 0.15 15.45
CA LYS A 18 -10.97 -0.81 14.83
C LYS A 18 -11.33 -2.23 15.28
N ASN A 19 -11.77 -3.09 14.36
CA ASN A 19 -11.92 -4.52 14.62
C ASN A 19 -10.77 -5.29 13.96
N VAL A 20 -9.98 -5.99 14.77
CA VAL A 20 -9.04 -7.02 14.30
C VAL A 20 -9.78 -8.35 14.39
N HIS A 21 -10.12 -8.95 13.25
CA HIS A 21 -10.81 -10.24 13.18
C HIS A 21 -9.90 -11.31 12.58
N SER A 22 -9.88 -12.49 13.21
CA SER A 22 -9.41 -13.72 12.59
C SER A 22 -10.32 -14.11 11.42
N ALA A 23 -9.73 -14.65 10.35
CA ALA A 23 -10.39 -14.69 9.05
C ALA A 23 -11.41 -15.84 8.90
N HIS A 24 -12.68 -15.47 8.73
CA HIS A 24 -13.66 -16.21 7.91
C HIS A 24 -14.50 -15.18 7.13
N MET A 25 -14.74 -15.42 5.84
CA MET A 25 -15.55 -14.55 4.97
C MET A 25 -16.84 -15.27 4.54
N ASP A 26 -17.96 -14.56 4.57
CA ASP A 26 -19.32 -15.04 4.30
C ASP A 26 -19.95 -14.22 3.15
N PRO A 27 -20.92 -14.70 2.32
CA PRO A 27 -21.62 -13.94 1.26
C PRO A 27 -23.10 -13.61 1.57
N GLU A 28 -23.79 -12.63 0.96
CA GLU A 28 -23.41 -11.44 0.20
C GLU A 28 -24.55 -10.39 0.24
N THR A 29 -24.24 -9.08 0.24
CA THR A 29 -25.18 -7.94 0.16
C THR A 29 -24.39 -6.68 -0.20
N ALA A 30 -24.80 -5.94 -1.25
CA ALA A 30 -24.29 -4.63 -1.70
C ALA A 30 -22.90 -4.22 -1.17
N ARG A 31 -21.86 -4.96 -1.57
CA ARG A 31 -20.56 -4.88 -0.89
C ARG A 31 -19.75 -3.67 -1.34
N PRO A 32 -19.13 -2.92 -0.41
CA PRO A 32 -17.94 -2.16 -0.72
C PRO A 32 -16.95 -3.06 -1.47
N ARG A 33 -16.26 -2.53 -2.49
CA ARG A 33 -15.12 -3.24 -3.07
C ARG A 33 -14.05 -3.34 -1.98
N GLY A 34 -13.92 -4.51 -1.39
CA GLY A 34 -12.97 -4.78 -0.32
C GLY A 34 -11.55 -4.65 -0.85
N VAL A 35 -10.69 -3.97 -0.08
CA VAL A 35 -9.27 -3.86 -0.35
C VAL A 35 -8.52 -4.36 0.87
N ASP A 36 -7.72 -5.39 0.65
CA ASP A 36 -6.99 -6.08 1.71
C ASP A 36 -5.52 -5.70 1.61
N VAL A 37 -4.97 -5.16 2.69
CA VAL A 37 -3.55 -4.81 2.77
C VAL A 37 -2.89 -5.71 3.81
N TRP A 38 -1.94 -6.52 3.34
CA TRP A 38 -1.19 -7.47 4.14
C TRP A 38 0.17 -6.88 4.51
N LEU A 39 0.41 -6.71 5.80
CA LEU A 39 1.71 -6.37 6.38
C LEU A 39 2.50 -7.67 6.54
N ILE A 40 3.64 -7.75 5.86
CA ILE A 40 4.56 -8.89 5.88
C ILE A 40 5.83 -8.43 6.62
N SER A 41 6.18 -9.09 7.73
CA SER A 41 7.52 -8.91 8.31
C SER A 41 8.54 -9.63 7.44
N CYS A 42 9.64 -8.96 7.16
CA CYS A 42 10.77 -9.49 6.39
C CYS A 42 11.95 -9.87 7.31
N GLU A 43 11.75 -9.88 8.63
CA GLU A 43 12.72 -10.41 9.59
C GLU A 43 12.98 -11.91 9.33
N PRO A 44 14.22 -12.40 9.46
CA PRO A 44 14.52 -13.82 9.36
C PRO A 44 13.83 -14.60 10.48
N SER A 45 13.00 -15.59 10.12
CA SER A 45 12.46 -16.58 11.06
C SER A 45 13.19 -17.91 10.88
N GLU A 46 13.63 -18.52 11.99
CA GLU A 46 14.20 -19.87 11.99
C GLU A 46 13.17 -20.95 11.58
N GLU A 47 11.87 -20.61 11.63
CA GLU A 47 10.74 -21.48 11.25
C GLU A 47 10.40 -21.44 9.74
N LEU A 48 11.22 -20.77 8.92
CA LEU A 48 11.13 -20.75 7.45
C LEU A 48 11.41 -22.15 6.86
N GLY A 49 10.40 -23.04 6.90
CA GLY A 49 10.37 -24.23 6.05
C GLY A 49 10.58 -23.84 4.59
N SER A 50 11.48 -24.53 3.89
CA SER A 50 12.12 -24.14 2.62
C SER A 50 11.29 -23.17 1.75
N PRO A 51 11.55 -21.84 1.83
CA PRO A 51 10.86 -20.86 0.99
C PRO A 51 11.12 -21.08 -0.51
N ALA A 52 12.23 -21.76 -0.83
CA ALA A 52 12.62 -22.08 -2.19
C ALA A 52 11.62 -22.99 -2.93
N ASP A 53 10.78 -23.75 -2.20
CA ASP A 53 9.85 -24.73 -2.77
C ASP A 53 8.55 -24.07 -3.29
N LEU A 54 8.28 -22.83 -2.89
CA LEU A 54 7.09 -22.06 -3.31
C LEU A 54 7.37 -21.06 -4.42
N LEU A 55 8.61 -20.59 -4.55
CA LEU A 55 9.03 -19.62 -5.57
C LEU A 55 9.08 -20.24 -6.98
N SER A 56 8.91 -19.43 -8.02
CA SER A 56 9.24 -19.85 -9.40
C SER A 56 10.76 -19.95 -9.62
N VAL A 57 11.16 -20.48 -10.77
CA VAL A 57 12.57 -20.46 -11.21
C VAL A 57 13.07 -19.01 -11.29
N ASP A 58 12.35 -18.15 -12.02
CA ASP A 58 12.68 -16.74 -12.21
C ASP A 58 12.82 -15.96 -10.89
N GLU A 59 12.00 -16.28 -9.88
CA GLU A 59 12.07 -15.67 -8.55
C GLU A 59 13.26 -16.18 -7.74
N ARG A 60 13.60 -17.48 -7.81
CA ARG A 60 14.84 -18.00 -7.20
C ARG A 60 16.06 -17.36 -7.85
N GLU A 61 16.14 -17.33 -9.17
CA GLU A 61 17.23 -16.67 -9.90
C GLU A 61 17.31 -15.17 -9.57
N ARG A 62 16.17 -14.48 -9.42
CA ARG A 62 16.14 -13.08 -8.99
C ARG A 62 16.61 -12.89 -7.55
N ALA A 63 16.25 -13.78 -6.64
CA ALA A 63 16.75 -13.78 -5.26
C ALA A 63 18.28 -13.96 -5.23
N ASP A 64 18.79 -14.92 -6.00
CA ASP A 64 20.20 -15.28 -5.98
C ASP A 64 21.10 -14.20 -6.62
N ARG A 65 20.55 -13.31 -7.46
CA ARG A 65 21.21 -12.09 -7.96
C ARG A 65 21.42 -10.97 -6.92
N PHE A 66 20.82 -11.04 -5.73
CA PHE A 66 21.10 -10.06 -4.67
C PHE A 66 22.50 -10.30 -4.07
N HIS A 67 23.28 -9.22 -3.98
CA HIS A 67 24.65 -9.25 -3.44
C HIS A 67 24.68 -9.45 -1.92
N ARG A 68 23.73 -8.84 -1.20
CA ARG A 68 23.58 -8.97 0.25
C ARG A 68 22.62 -10.09 0.58
N GLU A 69 23.04 -10.97 1.50
CA GLU A 69 22.20 -12.08 1.97
C GLU A 69 20.89 -11.60 2.61
N LEU A 70 20.93 -10.48 3.34
CA LEU A 70 19.74 -9.85 3.92
C LEU A 70 18.70 -9.53 2.85
N ASP A 71 19.10 -8.90 1.74
CA ASP A 71 18.18 -8.50 0.67
C ASP A 71 17.65 -9.73 -0.09
N ARG A 72 18.48 -10.76 -0.28
CA ARG A 72 18.07 -12.09 -0.81
C ARG A 72 17.00 -12.75 0.06
N ASN A 73 17.21 -12.77 1.38
CA ASN A 73 16.31 -13.42 2.33
C ASN A 73 14.99 -12.65 2.44
N ARG A 74 15.04 -11.31 2.54
CA ARG A 74 13.85 -10.44 2.48
C ARG A 74 13.05 -10.69 1.20
N PHE A 75 13.70 -10.69 0.03
CA PHE A 75 13.03 -11.00 -1.24
C PHE A 75 12.31 -12.36 -1.22
N ARG A 76 12.97 -13.42 -0.73
CA ARG A 76 12.39 -14.77 -0.61
C ARG A 76 11.17 -14.82 0.31
N VAL A 77 11.23 -14.18 1.48
CA VAL A 77 10.12 -14.10 2.44
C VAL A 77 8.94 -13.37 1.81
N ILE A 78 9.17 -12.19 1.24
CA ILE A 78 8.13 -11.35 0.62
C ILE A 78 7.43 -12.09 -0.52
N HIS A 79 8.18 -12.70 -1.44
CA HIS A 79 7.59 -13.40 -2.59
C HIS A 79 6.86 -14.69 -2.18
N THR A 80 7.36 -15.40 -1.16
CA THR A 80 6.67 -16.56 -0.57
C THR A 80 5.34 -16.14 0.06
N ALA A 81 5.34 -15.09 0.88
CA ALA A 81 4.14 -14.53 1.47
C ALA A 81 3.14 -14.10 0.40
N MET A 82 3.60 -13.37 -0.62
CA MET A 82 2.77 -12.92 -1.74
C MET A 82 2.08 -14.09 -2.45
N ARG A 83 2.80 -15.17 -2.74
CA ARG A 83 2.23 -16.38 -3.35
C ARG A 83 1.19 -17.05 -2.45
N MET A 84 1.49 -17.21 -1.16
CA MET A 84 0.58 -17.82 -0.19
C MET A 84 -0.69 -16.98 0.04
N ILE A 85 -0.59 -15.66 -0.02
CA ILE A 85 -1.73 -14.75 0.10
C ILE A 85 -2.57 -14.80 -1.19
N LEU A 86 -1.97 -14.56 -2.37
CA LEU A 86 -2.69 -14.53 -3.64
C LEU A 86 -3.36 -15.88 -3.98
N ALA A 87 -2.74 -17.00 -3.61
CA ALA A 87 -3.33 -18.34 -3.73
C ALA A 87 -4.73 -18.45 -3.12
N GLN A 88 -4.97 -17.79 -1.97
CA GLN A 88 -6.27 -17.80 -1.29
C GLN A 88 -7.35 -17.02 -2.07
N TYR A 89 -6.99 -15.89 -2.68
CA TYR A 89 -7.90 -15.11 -3.52
C TYR A 89 -8.22 -15.79 -4.87
N LEU A 90 -7.30 -16.64 -5.35
CA LEU A 90 -7.40 -17.34 -6.63
C LEU A 90 -7.91 -18.78 -6.51
N ASN A 91 -8.02 -19.31 -5.29
CA ASN A 91 -8.40 -20.70 -5.00
C ASN A 91 -7.53 -21.74 -5.74
N VAL A 92 -6.21 -21.54 -5.70
CA VAL A 92 -5.18 -22.43 -6.28
C VAL A 92 -4.04 -22.67 -5.28
N ARG A 93 -3.09 -23.56 -5.59
CA ARG A 93 -1.89 -23.75 -4.77
C ARG A 93 -0.89 -22.60 -4.98
N PRO A 94 -0.06 -22.22 -3.99
CA PRO A 94 0.92 -21.12 -4.12
C PRO A 94 1.92 -21.27 -5.29
N GLN A 95 2.22 -22.51 -5.69
CA GLN A 95 3.08 -22.82 -6.85
C GLN A 95 2.39 -22.59 -8.20
N GLU A 96 1.04 -22.61 -8.24
CA GLU A 96 0.24 -22.43 -9.46
C GLU A 96 -0.01 -20.94 -9.76
N VAL A 97 0.14 -20.08 -8.75
CA VAL A 97 0.16 -18.63 -8.94
C VAL A 97 1.28 -18.26 -9.90
N SER A 98 0.93 -17.56 -10.98
CA SER A 98 1.88 -17.13 -12.00
C SER A 98 1.54 -15.71 -12.43
N PHE A 99 2.58 -15.00 -12.84
CA PHE A 99 2.56 -13.55 -13.04
C PHE A 99 2.83 -13.21 -14.51
N SER A 100 2.22 -12.14 -15.00
CA SER A 100 2.58 -11.54 -16.27
C SER A 100 3.72 -10.55 -16.07
N SER A 101 4.87 -10.81 -16.68
CA SER A 101 6.01 -9.90 -16.76
C SER A 101 6.11 -9.28 -18.15
N ALA A 102 5.68 -8.03 -18.28
CA ALA A 102 6.05 -7.17 -19.41
C ALA A 102 7.11 -6.18 -18.94
N MET A 103 8.19 -5.99 -19.71
CA MET A 103 9.22 -5.02 -19.35
C MET A 103 8.64 -3.61 -19.27
N GLY A 104 8.96 -2.88 -18.20
CA GLY A 104 8.47 -1.52 -17.97
C GLY A 104 7.05 -1.42 -17.40
N VAL A 105 6.31 -2.52 -17.24
CA VAL A 105 4.94 -2.52 -16.70
C VAL A 105 4.93 -3.15 -15.30
N LYS A 106 4.04 -2.66 -14.45
CA LYS A 106 3.70 -3.26 -13.14
C LYS A 106 3.42 -4.78 -13.27
N PRO A 107 3.99 -5.64 -12.39
CA PRO A 107 3.66 -7.07 -12.37
C PRO A 107 2.16 -7.30 -12.15
N GLY A 108 1.57 -8.14 -13.01
CA GLY A 108 0.17 -8.54 -12.93
C GLY A 108 0.03 -10.05 -12.74
N LEU A 109 -1.19 -10.54 -12.52
CA LEU A 109 -1.49 -11.97 -12.59
C LEU A 109 -1.52 -12.43 -14.05
N ALA A 110 -1.05 -13.65 -14.31
CA ALA A 110 -1.08 -14.24 -15.65
C ALA A 110 -2.53 -14.39 -16.17
N SER A 111 -2.69 -14.41 -17.49
CA SER A 111 -3.97 -14.18 -18.17
C SER A 111 -5.09 -15.16 -17.82
N GLN A 112 -4.76 -16.38 -17.37
CA GLN A 112 -5.72 -17.38 -16.91
C GLN A 112 -6.45 -16.99 -15.60
N PHE A 113 -5.93 -16.01 -14.85
CA PHE A 113 -6.57 -15.49 -13.63
C PHE A 113 -7.44 -14.25 -13.87
N ARG A 114 -7.63 -13.83 -15.14
CA ARG A 114 -8.40 -12.62 -15.51
C ARG A 114 -9.79 -12.60 -14.89
N ASP A 115 -10.50 -13.72 -14.93
CA ASP A 115 -11.90 -13.83 -14.50
C ASP A 115 -12.08 -13.77 -12.97
N ALA A 116 -11.00 -13.97 -12.20
CA ALA A 116 -11.02 -13.73 -10.76
C ALA A 116 -11.20 -12.23 -10.44
N GLY A 117 -10.85 -11.34 -11.38
CA GLY A 117 -10.93 -9.89 -11.23
C GLY A 117 -9.96 -9.32 -10.17
N ILE A 118 -8.96 -10.10 -9.77
CA ILE A 118 -7.99 -9.71 -8.73
C ILE A 118 -6.92 -8.81 -9.33
N GLN A 119 -6.71 -7.67 -8.69
CA GLN A 119 -5.57 -6.77 -8.88
C GLN A 119 -4.75 -6.74 -7.61
N PHE A 120 -3.44 -6.60 -7.73
CA PHE A 120 -2.55 -6.47 -6.58
C PHE A 120 -1.43 -5.48 -6.83
N ASN A 121 -0.82 -5.02 -5.75
CA ASN A 121 0.44 -4.31 -5.79
C ASN A 121 1.27 -4.59 -4.53
N LEU A 122 2.58 -4.65 -4.72
CA LEU A 122 3.56 -4.96 -3.68
C LEU A 122 4.54 -3.79 -3.57
N SER A 123 4.76 -3.30 -2.35
CA SER A 123 5.90 -2.42 -2.03
C SER A 123 6.62 -2.94 -0.79
N HIS A 124 7.89 -2.60 -0.63
CA HIS A 124 8.68 -2.96 0.54
C HIS A 124 9.78 -1.93 0.79
N SER A 125 10.06 -1.67 2.05
CA SER A 125 11.18 -0.85 2.50
C SER A 125 11.67 -1.40 3.83
N SER A 126 12.99 -1.44 4.01
CA SER A 126 13.67 -2.12 5.12
C SER A 126 13.08 -3.50 5.47
N GLU A 127 12.34 -3.63 6.59
CA GLU A 127 11.85 -4.90 7.16
C GLU A 127 10.35 -5.11 7.00
N LEU A 128 9.68 -4.20 6.30
CA LEU A 128 8.24 -4.25 6.08
C LEU A 128 7.94 -4.30 4.58
N ALA A 129 7.12 -5.28 4.19
CA ALA A 129 6.45 -5.27 2.90
C ALA A 129 4.94 -5.14 3.06
N LEU A 130 4.32 -4.44 2.13
CA LEU A 130 2.88 -4.31 1.99
C LEU A 130 2.43 -4.94 0.68
N LEU A 131 1.50 -5.88 0.76
CA LEU A 131 0.77 -6.42 -0.38
C LEU A 131 -0.69 -5.96 -0.32
N ALA A 132 -1.07 -5.07 -1.22
CA ALA A 132 -2.46 -4.68 -1.41
C ALA A 132 -3.13 -5.58 -2.46
N VAL A 133 -4.35 -6.05 -2.17
CA VAL A 133 -5.17 -6.89 -3.04
C VAL A 133 -6.57 -6.28 -3.14
N ALA A 134 -7.05 -6.07 -4.36
CA ALA A 134 -8.36 -5.49 -4.66
C ALA A 134 -9.10 -6.32 -5.71
N LYS A 135 -10.44 -6.35 -5.64
CA LYS A 135 -11.28 -7.01 -6.65
C LYS A 135 -11.99 -5.98 -7.53
N GLY A 136 -11.72 -6.03 -8.83
CA GLY A 136 -12.38 -5.20 -9.86
C GLY A 136 -12.00 -3.72 -9.84
N ALA A 137 -10.88 -3.35 -9.23
CA ALA A 137 -10.36 -1.97 -9.16
C ALA A 137 -8.84 -1.99 -9.25
N MET A 138 -8.23 -1.01 -9.93
CA MET A 138 -6.79 -0.81 -9.83
C MET A 138 -6.39 -0.40 -8.41
N VAL A 139 -5.22 -0.88 -7.97
CA VAL A 139 -4.69 -0.63 -6.62
C VAL A 139 -3.17 -0.45 -6.65
N GLY A 140 -2.67 0.56 -5.95
CA GLY A 140 -1.26 0.80 -5.70
C GLY A 140 -1.02 1.01 -4.20
N VAL A 141 0.08 0.50 -3.69
CA VAL A 141 0.48 0.65 -2.28
C VAL A 141 1.94 1.04 -2.23
N ASP A 142 2.29 1.86 -1.25
CA ASP A 142 3.67 2.16 -0.96
C ASP A 142 3.98 2.18 0.53
N VAL A 143 5.23 1.89 0.87
CA VAL A 143 5.76 1.91 2.23
C VAL A 143 7.22 2.33 2.19
N GLU A 144 7.59 3.28 3.05
CA GLU A 144 8.97 3.70 3.24
C GLU A 144 9.36 3.72 4.71
N TRP A 145 10.58 3.23 4.99
CA TRP A 145 11.22 3.40 6.28
C TRP A 145 11.73 4.84 6.43
N ILE A 146 11.40 5.48 7.55
CA ILE A 146 11.77 6.87 7.84
C ILE A 146 13.25 6.90 8.25
N ASN A 147 14.14 6.98 7.27
CA ASN A 147 15.58 7.13 7.49
C ASN A 147 15.95 8.62 7.73
N PRO A 148 16.50 9.00 8.89
CA PRO A 148 16.96 10.38 9.13
C PRO A 148 18.11 10.84 8.23
N GLU A 149 18.86 9.92 7.63
CA GLU A 149 19.97 10.22 6.70
C GLU A 149 19.51 10.37 5.24
N PHE A 150 18.20 10.21 4.95
CA PHE A 150 17.69 10.34 3.59
C PHE A 150 17.71 11.81 3.12
N PRO A 151 18.19 12.12 1.91
CA PRO A 151 18.30 13.49 1.41
C PRO A 151 16.94 14.04 0.96
N ILE A 152 16.03 14.27 1.91
CA ILE A 152 14.64 14.68 1.66
C ILE A 152 14.55 15.95 0.81
N ASP A 153 15.50 16.88 0.95
CA ASP A 153 15.50 18.16 0.25
C ASP A 153 15.82 17.99 -1.24
N GLU A 154 16.90 17.28 -1.58
CA GLU A 154 17.29 17.00 -2.97
C GLU A 154 16.22 16.20 -3.73
N ILE A 155 15.56 15.26 -3.03
CA ILE A 155 14.51 14.42 -3.60
C ILE A 155 13.20 15.22 -3.76
N ALA A 156 12.85 16.08 -2.80
CA ALA A 156 11.70 16.99 -2.94
C ALA A 156 11.91 17.99 -4.10
N GLU A 157 13.06 18.64 -4.18
CA GLU A 157 13.38 19.59 -5.27
C GLU A 157 13.31 18.96 -6.66
N ARG A 158 13.61 17.66 -6.77
CA ARG A 158 13.61 16.93 -8.05
C ARG A 158 12.25 16.38 -8.47
N PHE A 159 11.37 16.06 -7.52
CA PHE A 159 10.17 15.25 -7.81
C PHE A 159 8.85 15.84 -7.28
N PHE A 160 8.88 16.85 -6.41
CA PHE A 160 7.67 17.47 -5.89
C PHE A 160 7.34 18.75 -6.67
N SER A 161 6.06 19.10 -6.72
CA SER A 161 5.63 20.35 -7.34
C SER A 161 6.11 21.57 -6.51
N ALA A 162 6.19 22.75 -7.14
CA ALA A 162 6.49 23.99 -6.43
C ALA A 162 5.49 24.30 -5.29
N ALA A 163 4.23 23.86 -5.39
CA ALA A 163 3.25 24.01 -4.32
C ALA A 163 3.53 23.05 -3.16
N GLU A 164 3.90 21.80 -3.47
CA GLU A 164 4.29 20.79 -2.47
C GLU A 164 5.59 21.19 -1.75
N ILE A 165 6.61 21.67 -2.46
CA ILE A 165 7.86 22.21 -1.89
C ILE A 165 7.56 23.41 -0.98
N SER A 166 6.65 24.31 -1.38
CA SER A 166 6.21 25.44 -0.55
C SER A 166 5.53 24.99 0.75
N VAL A 167 4.76 23.90 0.72
CA VAL A 167 4.19 23.30 1.94
C VAL A 167 5.28 22.72 2.84
N LEU A 168 6.24 21.97 2.31
CA LEU A 168 7.36 21.41 3.10
C LEU A 168 8.21 22.50 3.77
N ASN A 169 8.54 23.56 3.03
CA ASN A 169 9.40 24.64 3.52
C ASN A 169 8.72 25.55 4.56
N ALA A 170 7.40 25.40 4.77
CA ALA A 170 6.65 26.10 5.81
C ALA A 170 6.53 25.30 7.13
N LEU A 171 6.99 24.06 7.17
CA LEU A 171 6.92 23.18 8.35
C LEU A 171 8.16 23.30 9.24
N THR A 172 8.04 22.89 10.51
CA THR A 172 9.20 22.69 11.38
C THR A 172 10.03 21.49 10.91
N ALA A 173 11.31 21.41 11.33
CA ALA A 173 12.21 20.33 10.91
C ALA A 173 11.65 18.92 11.23
N ASP A 174 11.06 18.74 12.41
CA ASP A 174 10.46 17.48 12.86
C ASP A 174 9.23 17.10 12.02
N GLU A 175 8.38 18.07 11.69
CA GLU A 175 7.19 17.87 10.85
C GLU A 175 7.56 17.63 9.37
N ARG A 176 8.65 18.24 8.89
CA ARG A 176 9.08 18.20 7.49
C ARG A 176 9.46 16.78 7.04
N VAL A 177 10.09 15.98 7.91
CA VAL A 177 10.44 14.58 7.63
C VAL A 177 9.17 13.72 7.46
N ASP A 178 8.23 13.81 8.41
CA ASP A 178 6.96 13.07 8.35
C ASP A 178 6.15 13.46 7.11
N ALA A 179 6.05 14.76 6.84
CA ALA A 179 5.37 15.33 5.69
C ALA A 179 6.00 14.91 4.35
N PHE A 180 7.34 14.87 4.26
CA PHE A 180 8.05 14.39 3.07
C PHE A 180 7.70 12.94 2.77
N PHE A 181 7.86 12.03 3.74
CA PHE A 181 7.57 10.60 3.52
C PHE A 181 6.07 10.34 3.30
N SER A 182 5.19 11.14 3.91
CA SER A 182 3.75 11.13 3.64
C SER A 182 3.43 11.54 2.19
N CYS A 183 4.05 12.61 1.68
CA CYS A 183 3.93 13.02 0.29
C CYS A 183 4.49 11.94 -0.67
N TRP A 184 5.74 11.52 -0.44
CA TRP A 184 6.45 10.54 -1.27
C TRP A 184 5.65 9.25 -1.45
N THR A 185 5.24 8.62 -0.35
CA THR A 185 4.49 7.36 -0.39
C THR A 185 3.12 7.53 -1.06
N ARG A 186 2.43 8.67 -0.89
CA ARG A 186 1.17 8.95 -1.59
C ARG A 186 1.37 9.08 -3.11
N LYS A 187 2.45 9.72 -3.57
CA LYS A 187 2.78 9.87 -4.99
C LYS A 187 3.22 8.53 -5.63
N GLU A 188 4.09 7.79 -4.97
CA GLU A 188 4.53 6.45 -5.40
C GLU A 188 3.35 5.45 -5.45
N ALA A 189 2.48 5.43 -4.44
CA ALA A 189 1.30 4.58 -4.44
C ALA A 189 0.32 4.93 -5.57
N TYR A 190 0.20 6.20 -5.97
CA TYR A 190 -0.60 6.62 -7.13
C TYR A 190 -0.01 6.11 -8.45
N ILE A 191 1.29 6.31 -8.69
CA ILE A 191 1.98 5.79 -9.89
C ILE A 191 1.89 4.25 -9.95
N LYS A 192 2.05 3.58 -8.81
CA LYS A 192 1.86 2.13 -8.68
C LYS A 192 0.40 1.69 -8.91
N ALA A 193 -0.58 2.58 -8.72
CA ALA A 193 -1.98 2.29 -9.03
C ALA A 193 -2.25 2.37 -10.54
N LEU A 194 -1.75 3.42 -11.21
CA LEU A 194 -1.78 3.59 -12.67
C LEU A 194 -1.08 2.43 -13.41
N GLY A 195 0.06 1.96 -12.88
CA GLY A 195 0.79 0.81 -13.42
C GLY A 195 1.75 1.13 -14.57
N GLU A 196 1.86 2.40 -14.96
CA GLU A 196 2.74 2.92 -16.02
C GLU A 196 4.21 3.07 -15.57
N GLY A 197 4.47 2.97 -14.27
CA GLY A 197 5.81 3.12 -13.68
C GLY A 197 6.34 4.56 -13.75
N LEU A 198 7.67 4.72 -13.78
CA LEU A 198 8.35 6.03 -13.77
C LEU A 198 8.16 6.87 -15.06
N SER A 199 7.23 6.50 -15.95
CA SER A 199 6.86 7.27 -17.13
C SER A 199 5.98 8.48 -16.80
N VAL A 200 5.29 8.46 -15.65
CA VAL A 200 4.50 9.59 -15.12
C VAL A 200 5.43 10.52 -14.34
N PRO A 201 5.62 11.80 -14.75
CA PRO A 201 6.43 12.74 -13.99
C PRO A 201 5.79 13.03 -12.62
N LEU A 202 6.54 12.89 -11.53
CA LEU A 202 6.03 13.09 -10.17
C LEU A 202 5.54 14.55 -9.94
N ASP A 203 6.06 15.54 -10.65
CA ASP A 203 5.67 16.95 -10.59
C ASP A 203 4.42 17.30 -11.44
N SER A 204 3.90 16.35 -12.23
CA SER A 204 2.69 16.54 -13.07
C SER A 204 1.37 16.49 -12.27
N PHE A 205 1.42 16.00 -11.04
CA PHE A 205 0.27 15.88 -10.14
C PHE A 205 0.66 16.23 -8.70
N GLU A 206 -0.33 16.58 -7.89
CA GLU A 206 -0.14 17.02 -6.50
C GLU A 206 -0.99 16.19 -5.55
N VAL A 207 -0.41 15.83 -4.40
CA VAL A 207 -1.12 15.15 -3.32
C VAL A 207 -1.27 16.05 -2.10
N ALA A 208 -2.38 15.90 -1.39
CA ALA A 208 -2.51 16.47 -0.06
C ALA A 208 -1.54 15.79 0.91
N PHE A 209 -0.87 16.55 1.78
CA PHE A 209 -0.08 16.06 2.93
C PHE A 209 0.08 17.16 4.01
N GLY A 210 0.68 16.80 5.15
CA GLY A 210 0.82 17.65 6.33
C GLY A 210 -0.23 17.35 7.41
N SER A 211 0.00 17.86 8.62
CA SER A 211 -0.61 17.41 9.89
C SER A 211 -2.15 17.50 10.02
N GLN A 212 -2.84 18.13 9.06
CA GLN A 212 -4.30 18.26 9.04
C GLN A 212 -4.96 17.94 7.68
N ARG A 213 -4.21 17.39 6.70
CA ARG A 213 -4.74 17.09 5.37
C ARG A 213 -4.96 15.59 5.16
N ALA A 214 -6.22 15.21 4.96
CA ALA A 214 -6.60 13.87 4.51
C ALA A 214 -5.85 13.49 3.22
N ALA A 215 -5.53 12.20 3.06
CA ALA A 215 -4.90 11.70 1.85
C ALA A 215 -5.85 11.87 0.66
N ALA A 216 -5.41 12.60 -0.37
CA ALA A 216 -6.17 12.87 -1.59
C ALA A 216 -5.23 13.32 -2.71
N LEU A 217 -5.61 13.04 -3.96
CA LEU A 217 -5.10 13.74 -5.13
C LEU A 217 -5.74 15.14 -5.14
N VAL A 218 -4.95 16.21 -5.29
CA VAL A 218 -5.47 17.60 -5.25
C VAL A 218 -5.29 18.36 -6.56
N ALA A 219 -4.34 17.93 -7.40
CA ALA A 219 -4.23 18.37 -8.79
C ALA A 219 -3.69 17.24 -9.66
N ALA A 220 -4.15 17.17 -10.90
CA ALA A 220 -3.57 16.38 -11.98
C ALA A 220 -3.60 17.27 -13.23
N ARG A 221 -2.42 17.69 -13.72
CA ARG A 221 -2.33 18.77 -14.72
C ARG A 221 -2.99 18.43 -16.05
N ASP A 222 -2.93 17.16 -16.45
CA ASP A 222 -3.34 16.72 -17.77
C ASP A 222 -4.74 16.06 -17.81
N ASN A 223 -5.30 15.67 -16.65
CA ASN A 223 -6.65 15.11 -16.57
C ASN A 223 -7.34 15.38 -15.21
N PRO A 224 -8.20 16.40 -15.10
CA PRO A 224 -8.96 16.70 -13.88
C PRO A 224 -9.89 15.57 -13.41
N ASP A 225 -10.37 14.70 -14.30
CA ASP A 225 -11.30 13.62 -13.95
C ASP A 225 -10.65 12.58 -13.01
N GLU A 226 -9.31 12.44 -13.05
CA GLU A 226 -8.55 11.57 -12.15
C GLU A 226 -8.78 11.93 -10.67
N LEU A 227 -9.04 13.21 -10.35
CA LEU A 227 -9.31 13.66 -8.97
C LEU A 227 -10.54 12.96 -8.36
N SER A 228 -11.53 12.60 -9.19
CA SER A 228 -12.73 11.88 -8.77
C SER A 228 -12.61 10.36 -8.86
N ARG A 229 -11.62 9.88 -9.62
CA ARG A 229 -11.39 8.47 -9.92
C ARG A 229 -10.65 7.72 -8.81
N TRP A 230 -9.83 8.41 -8.02
CA TRP A 230 -8.94 7.75 -7.06
C TRP A 230 -9.26 8.09 -5.62
N SER A 231 -9.37 7.06 -4.78
CA SER A 231 -9.36 7.20 -3.33
C SER A 231 -7.97 6.92 -2.77
N MET A 232 -7.45 7.83 -1.95
CA MET A 232 -6.19 7.65 -1.24
C MET A 232 -6.43 7.39 0.25
N TYR A 233 -5.62 6.54 0.85
CA TYR A 233 -5.70 6.15 2.26
C TYR A 233 -4.31 6.12 2.89
N GLU A 234 -4.18 6.66 4.11
CA GLU A 234 -3.01 6.44 4.95
C GLU A 234 -3.19 5.11 5.71
N LEU A 235 -2.14 4.30 5.75
CA LEU A 235 -2.18 2.96 6.33
C LEU A 235 -1.62 2.94 7.75
N THR A 236 -2.20 2.13 8.64
CA THR A 236 -1.61 1.89 9.96
C THR A 236 -0.40 0.96 9.80
N VAL A 237 0.80 1.51 9.96
CA VAL A 237 2.11 0.81 9.94
C VAL A 237 2.89 1.10 11.24
N PRO A 238 4.04 0.44 11.52
CA PRO A 238 4.87 0.81 12.67
C PRO A 238 5.36 2.26 12.54
N LYS A 239 5.60 2.93 13.68
CA LYS A 239 5.87 4.38 13.75
C LYS A 239 7.06 4.87 12.91
N ASP A 240 8.02 3.99 12.66
CA ASP A 240 9.25 4.28 11.92
C ASP A 240 9.07 4.11 10.40
N TYR A 241 7.82 4.00 9.93
CA TYR A 241 7.44 3.87 8.53
C TYR A 241 6.31 4.83 8.16
N LYS A 242 6.26 5.25 6.90
CA LYS A 242 5.08 5.83 6.26
C LYS A 242 4.55 4.88 5.19
N ALA A 243 3.24 4.91 4.96
CA ALA A 243 2.62 4.08 3.95
C ALA A 243 1.30 4.68 3.45
N ALA A 244 1.08 4.52 2.15
CA ALA A 244 -0.12 4.98 1.46
C ALA A 244 -0.70 3.88 0.58
N LEU A 245 -2.01 3.93 0.38
CA LEU A 245 -2.77 3.07 -0.52
C LEU A 245 -3.60 3.96 -1.45
N VAL A 246 -3.61 3.66 -2.74
CA VAL A 246 -4.42 4.35 -3.73
C VAL A 246 -5.24 3.31 -4.49
N VAL A 247 -6.55 3.55 -4.63
CA VAL A 247 -7.51 2.60 -5.21
C VAL A 247 -8.48 3.31 -6.14
N GLU A 248 -8.75 2.70 -7.30
CA GLU A 248 -9.70 3.20 -8.28
C GLU A 248 -11.15 3.04 -7.81
N GLY A 249 -11.90 4.14 -7.84
CA GLY A 249 -13.26 4.27 -7.35
C GLY A 249 -13.33 4.96 -5.99
N SER A 250 -14.44 4.74 -5.28
CA SER A 250 -14.71 5.32 -3.97
C SER A 250 -15.43 4.36 -3.03
N ALA A 251 -15.50 4.71 -1.75
CA ALA A 251 -16.20 3.96 -0.70
C ALA A 251 -15.72 2.49 -0.52
N HIS A 252 -14.42 2.24 -0.70
CA HIS A 252 -13.80 0.94 -0.44
C HIS A 252 -13.83 0.56 1.06
N GLN A 253 -14.01 -0.73 1.34
CA GLN A 253 -13.77 -1.26 2.68
C GLN A 253 -12.33 -1.72 2.80
N LEU A 254 -11.49 -0.88 3.42
CA LEU A 254 -10.11 -1.21 3.72
C LEU A 254 -10.02 -2.18 4.91
N ARG A 255 -9.27 -3.27 4.74
CA ARG A 255 -8.92 -4.22 5.82
C ARG A 255 -7.40 -4.38 5.86
N GLN A 256 -6.81 -4.30 7.05
CA GLN A 256 -5.38 -4.53 7.24
C GLN A 256 -5.15 -5.84 8.00
N PHE A 257 -4.32 -6.71 7.44
CA PHE A 257 -3.94 -8.00 8.00
C PHE A 257 -2.44 -8.02 8.29
N ARG A 258 -2.00 -8.84 9.24
CA ARG A 258 -0.59 -9.19 9.42
C ARG A 258 -0.39 -10.61 8.94
N TRP A 259 0.56 -10.82 8.05
CA TRP A 259 1.00 -12.15 7.66
C TRP A 259 2.13 -12.57 8.59
N SER A 260 1.92 -13.68 9.30
CA SER A 260 2.96 -14.41 10.02
C SER A 260 3.03 -15.83 9.48
N GLN A 261 4.21 -16.44 9.59
CA GLN A 261 4.35 -17.86 9.27
C GLN A 261 3.83 -18.71 10.42
N HIS A 262 2.55 -19.05 10.36
CA HIS A 262 2.01 -20.18 11.10
C HIS A 262 1.66 -21.28 10.10
N VAL A 263 2.60 -22.23 9.96
CA VAL A 263 2.27 -23.52 9.36
C VAL A 263 1.30 -24.21 10.30
N GLN A 264 0.00 -24.21 9.96
CA GLN A 264 -0.94 -25.13 10.60
C GLN A 264 -0.57 -26.54 10.16
N SER A 265 0.16 -27.25 11.00
CA SER A 265 0.32 -28.68 10.91
C SER A 265 -1.05 -29.36 11.09
N LYS A 266 -1.47 -30.08 10.06
CA LYS A 266 -2.56 -31.05 10.07
C LYS A 266 -2.13 -32.25 9.24
#